data_AF-A0A844ZTE0-F1
#
_entry.id   AF-A0A844ZTE0-F1
#
_cell.length_a   1.000
_cell.length_b   1.000
_cell.length_c   1.000
_cell.angle_alpha   90.00
_cell.angle_beta   90.00
_cell.angle_gamma   90.00
#
_symmetry.space_group_name_H-M   'P 1'
#
loop_
_entity.id
_entity.type
_entity.pdbx_description
1 polymer ?
#
loop_
_entity_poly.entity_id
_entity_poly.type
_entity_poly.pdbx_seq_one_letter_code
_entity_poly.pdbx_strand_id
1 'polypeptide(L)'
;MEMTRSPLALPFPELPEIDGVTLRVAQAGYKDWRRADITFAELAEGTAAAGVFTKSACASYEIESGREQIKQGTARALIVNSGNANAFAGRKGREAVEQIMRQVADSLDCRPEQVFVSSTGVIGYPLPLDKARDGVAAVSQADPASWEEAATAIGTTDTYPKGATTSAMVGETKVTLSAIIKGSGMIAPDMATMLGYIFTDAAVDPSFLQELLANANAKTFSCITVDSDTSTSDTVLAFATGKAGNALIASFDDPGADAFAAALEDICRQLAHLVVRDGEGAQKFIEIAVVRAQSDDSARTIGLAIANSPLVKTAIAGEDANWGRVVMAVGKAGEPADRDRLSVGFGGYWAAKNGQAVEDFEEEPLAAHLKEQNIRIDVDLGIGQGSATVWTCDLTHGYISINADYRS
;
A
#
# COMPACT_ATOMS: atom_id res chain seq x y z
N MET A 1 -3.13 -3.13 -23.50
CA MET A 1 -4.13 -2.06 -23.40
C MET A 1 -3.44 -0.83 -22.86
N GLU A 2 -3.51 0.31 -23.55
CA GLU A 2 -3.00 1.58 -23.02
C GLU A 2 -4.01 2.05 -21.95
N MET A 3 -3.62 1.97 -20.68
CA MET A 3 -4.51 2.35 -19.59
C MET A 3 -4.65 3.87 -19.56
N THR A 4 -5.88 4.36 -19.46
CA THR A 4 -6.12 5.79 -19.28
C THR A 4 -5.61 6.19 -17.89
N ARG A 5 -4.78 7.24 -17.84
CA ARG A 5 -4.29 7.80 -16.59
C ARG A 5 -5.46 8.19 -15.68
N SER A 6 -5.40 7.79 -14.41
CA SER A 6 -6.42 8.12 -13.40
C SER A 6 -6.63 9.64 -13.32
N PRO A 7 -7.88 10.12 -13.27
CA PRO A 7 -8.18 11.54 -13.08
C PRO A 7 -7.81 12.03 -11.66
N LEU A 8 -7.48 11.12 -10.75
CA LEU A 8 -7.00 11.40 -9.39
C LEU A 8 -5.47 11.32 -9.27
N ALA A 9 -4.76 11.11 -10.38
CA ALA A 9 -3.31 10.97 -10.39
C ALA A 9 -2.63 12.24 -9.86
N LEU A 10 -1.66 12.04 -8.98
CA LEU A 10 -0.78 13.10 -8.49
C LEU A 10 0.55 13.07 -9.27
N PRO A 11 1.27 14.19 -9.39
CA PRO A 11 2.62 14.18 -9.94
C PRO A 11 3.56 13.38 -9.04
N PHE A 12 4.56 12.71 -9.64
CA PHE A 12 5.62 12.07 -8.88
C PHE A 12 6.47 13.15 -8.18
N PRO A 13 6.66 13.10 -6.86
CA PRO A 13 7.41 14.12 -6.15
C PRO A 13 8.91 13.99 -6.41
N GLU A 14 9.65 15.08 -6.19
CA GLU A 14 11.11 15.01 -6.11
C GLU A 14 11.47 14.27 -4.80
N LEU A 15 12.03 13.08 -4.94
CA LEU A 15 12.45 12.26 -3.80
C LEU A 15 13.95 12.42 -3.57
N PRO A 16 14.38 12.82 -2.35
CA PRO A 16 15.80 12.94 -2.03
C PRO A 16 16.48 11.57 -2.08
N GLU A 17 17.77 11.58 -2.41
CA GLU A 17 18.64 10.41 -2.25
C GLU A 17 18.71 10.01 -0.77
N ILE A 18 18.81 8.70 -0.52
CA ILE A 18 18.99 8.15 0.82
C ILE A 18 20.38 7.53 0.86
N ASP A 19 21.25 8.07 1.72
CA ASP A 19 22.61 7.57 1.87
C ASP A 19 22.62 6.07 2.18
N GLY A 20 23.37 5.31 1.39
CA GLY A 20 23.43 3.86 1.50
C GLY A 20 22.34 3.09 0.74
N VAL A 21 21.57 3.76 -0.13
CA VAL A 21 20.64 3.13 -1.08
C VAL A 21 21.07 3.45 -2.51
N THR A 22 21.27 2.42 -3.33
CA THR A 22 21.48 2.58 -4.78
C THR A 22 20.39 1.83 -5.54
N LEU A 23 19.57 2.57 -6.29
CA LEU A 23 18.54 1.99 -7.15
C LEU A 23 19.08 1.71 -8.54
N ARG A 24 18.64 0.61 -9.14
CA ARG A 24 18.89 0.25 -10.53
C ARG A 24 17.64 -0.38 -11.12
N VAL A 25 17.45 -0.21 -12.42
CA VAL A 25 16.34 -0.84 -13.16
C VAL A 25 16.85 -1.53 -14.41
N ALA A 26 16.20 -2.62 -14.80
CA ALA A 26 16.51 -3.34 -16.02
C ALA A 26 15.28 -4.01 -16.61
N GLN A 27 15.42 -4.50 -17.83
CA GLN A 27 14.41 -5.27 -18.53
C GLN A 27 14.83 -6.76 -18.57
N ALA A 28 14.11 -7.62 -17.86
CA ALA A 28 14.14 -9.07 -18.03
C ALA A 28 13.17 -9.57 -19.10
N GLY A 29 12.11 -8.81 -19.40
CA GLY A 29 11.13 -9.15 -20.42
C GLY A 29 10.16 -10.24 -19.96
N TYR A 30 9.62 -10.14 -18.74
CA TYR A 30 8.57 -11.04 -18.26
C TYR A 30 7.23 -10.82 -18.97
N LYS A 31 6.99 -9.59 -19.45
CA LYS A 31 5.99 -9.25 -20.46
C LYS A 31 6.64 -8.60 -21.68
N ASP A 32 5.91 -8.57 -22.79
CA ASP A 32 6.31 -7.84 -24.00
C ASP A 32 6.11 -6.33 -23.81
N TRP A 33 6.94 -5.77 -22.94
CA TRP A 33 6.99 -4.34 -22.63
C TRP A 33 8.28 -3.74 -23.18
N ARG A 34 8.25 -2.44 -23.47
CA ARG A 34 9.44 -1.66 -23.86
C ARG A 34 9.95 -0.79 -22.71
N ARG A 35 9.76 -1.25 -21.47
CA ARG A 35 10.20 -0.58 -20.25
C ARG A 35 10.86 -1.59 -19.32
N ALA A 36 11.57 -1.10 -18.31
CA ALA A 36 12.10 -1.93 -17.23
C ALA A 36 10.96 -2.65 -16.48
N ASP A 37 11.24 -3.88 -16.07
CA ASP A 37 10.35 -4.75 -15.29
C ASP A 37 11.07 -5.41 -14.11
N ILE A 38 12.30 -4.94 -13.82
CA ILE A 38 13.05 -5.23 -12.60
C ILE A 38 13.46 -3.92 -11.95
N THR A 39 13.24 -3.82 -10.64
CA THR A 39 13.89 -2.85 -9.75
C THR A 39 14.81 -3.58 -8.80
N PHE A 40 16.02 -3.06 -8.62
CA PHE A 40 17.00 -3.53 -7.65
C PHE A 40 17.40 -2.37 -6.75
N ALA A 41 17.25 -2.54 -5.44
CA ALA A 41 17.78 -1.63 -4.43
C ALA A 41 18.93 -2.33 -3.72
N GLU A 42 20.15 -1.84 -3.94
CA GLU A 42 21.33 -2.23 -3.18
C GLU A 42 21.38 -1.41 -1.89
N LEU A 43 21.60 -2.09 -0.75
CA LEU A 43 21.55 -1.50 0.58
C LEU A 43 22.91 -1.63 1.27
N ALA A 44 23.32 -0.56 1.93
CA ALA A 44 24.56 -0.51 2.70
C ALA A 44 24.59 -1.61 3.79
N GLU A 45 25.80 -2.09 4.09
CA GLU A 45 26.01 -3.01 5.21
C GLU A 45 25.51 -2.38 6.52
N GLY A 46 24.81 -3.20 7.33
CA GLY A 46 24.19 -2.78 8.58
C GLY A 46 22.76 -2.23 8.45
N THR A 47 22.17 -2.22 7.24
CA THR A 47 20.79 -1.77 7.04
C THR A 47 19.80 -2.62 7.83
N ALA A 48 19.06 -1.97 8.73
CA ALA A 48 17.96 -2.57 9.48
C ALA A 48 16.74 -2.74 8.56
N ALA A 49 16.00 -3.84 8.75
CA ALA A 49 14.86 -4.18 7.91
C ALA A 49 13.63 -4.52 8.76
N ALA A 50 12.47 -4.01 8.32
CA ALA A 50 11.15 -4.34 8.84
C ALA A 50 10.19 -4.65 7.69
N GLY A 51 9.18 -5.48 7.96
CA GLY A 51 8.29 -5.94 6.91
C GLY A 51 6.91 -6.37 7.40
N VAL A 52 5.90 -6.15 6.56
CA VAL A 52 4.56 -6.70 6.71
C VAL A 52 4.16 -7.36 5.38
N PHE A 53 3.60 -8.57 5.43
CA PHE A 53 3.31 -9.40 4.26
C PHE A 53 1.92 -10.04 4.27
N THR A 54 1.19 -10.07 3.14
CA THR A 54 -0.17 -10.65 2.98
C THR A 54 -0.43 -11.85 3.85
N LYS A 55 -1.59 -11.92 4.52
CA LYS A 55 -2.02 -13.10 5.28
C LYS A 55 -2.77 -14.13 4.42
N SER A 56 -2.81 -13.96 3.10
CA SER A 56 -3.47 -14.89 2.20
C SER A 56 -3.02 -16.33 2.41
N ALA A 57 -3.99 -17.25 2.43
CA ALA A 57 -3.74 -18.69 2.51
C ALA A 57 -3.07 -19.24 1.23
N CYS A 58 -3.06 -18.46 0.16
CA CYS A 58 -2.46 -18.78 -1.13
C CYS A 58 -1.21 -17.90 -1.41
N ALA A 59 -0.54 -17.42 -0.36
CA ALA A 59 0.64 -16.57 -0.48
C ALA A 59 1.74 -17.19 -1.36
N SER A 60 2.48 -16.34 -2.08
CA SER A 60 3.60 -16.78 -2.90
C SER A 60 4.82 -17.18 -2.05
N TYR A 61 5.81 -17.83 -2.68
CA TYR A 61 7.03 -18.23 -1.95
C TYR A 61 7.87 -17.03 -1.49
N GLU A 62 7.82 -15.91 -2.21
CA GLU A 62 8.43 -14.64 -1.79
C GLU A 62 7.90 -14.18 -0.44
N ILE A 63 6.60 -14.35 -0.19
CA ILE A 63 5.95 -14.00 1.08
C ILE A 63 6.40 -14.94 2.19
N GLU A 64 6.43 -16.25 1.93
CA GLU A 64 6.91 -17.24 2.89
C GLU A 64 8.37 -16.98 3.28
N SER A 65 9.23 -16.76 2.29
CA SER A 65 10.65 -16.44 2.49
C SER A 65 10.81 -15.12 3.23
N GLY A 66 10.13 -14.06 2.79
CA GLY A 66 10.21 -12.72 3.38
C GLY A 66 9.86 -12.71 4.86
N ARG A 67 8.82 -13.46 5.28
CA ARG A 67 8.44 -13.62 6.69
C ARG A 67 9.51 -14.28 7.55
N GLU A 68 10.30 -15.20 7.00
CA GLU A 68 11.42 -15.80 7.73
C GLU A 68 12.66 -14.89 7.74
N GLN A 69 12.94 -14.23 6.61
CA GLN A 69 14.06 -13.31 6.47
C GLN A 69 13.92 -12.10 7.39
N ILE A 70 12.71 -11.56 7.53
CA ILE A 70 12.51 -10.34 8.33
C ILE A 70 12.80 -10.54 9.82
N LYS A 71 12.70 -11.77 10.33
CA LYS A 71 13.06 -12.11 11.71
C LYS A 71 14.55 -11.86 12.01
N GLN A 72 15.39 -11.80 10.98
CA GLN A 72 16.81 -11.47 11.12
C GLN A 72 17.05 -9.96 11.24
N GLY A 73 16.08 -9.12 10.84
CA GLY A 73 16.14 -7.67 11.00
C GLY A 73 17.19 -6.94 10.14
N THR A 74 17.80 -7.60 9.16
CA THR A 74 18.86 -7.00 8.33
C THR A 74 18.63 -7.25 6.85
N ALA A 75 19.01 -6.29 6.00
CA ALA A 75 18.95 -6.41 4.55
C ALA A 75 20.23 -5.92 3.87
N ARG A 76 20.49 -6.45 2.68
CA ARG A 76 21.56 -6.02 1.76
C ARG A 76 21.03 -5.72 0.37
N ALA A 77 19.87 -6.28 0.02
CA ALA A 77 19.20 -5.96 -1.23
C ALA A 77 17.69 -6.19 -1.17
N LEU A 78 16.98 -5.47 -2.05
CA LEU A 78 15.65 -5.79 -2.50
C LEU A 78 15.68 -5.94 -4.03
N ILE A 79 15.04 -6.97 -4.56
CA ILE A 79 14.78 -7.11 -5.99
C ILE A 79 13.30 -7.36 -6.24
N VAL A 80 12.74 -6.63 -7.20
CA VAL A 80 11.32 -6.62 -7.50
C VAL A 80 11.12 -6.86 -8.98
N ASN A 81 10.36 -7.89 -9.34
CA ASN A 81 9.94 -8.12 -10.72
C ASN A 81 8.46 -7.83 -10.93
N SER A 82 8.14 -7.20 -12.07
CA SER A 82 6.78 -6.93 -12.50
C SER A 82 6.42 -7.70 -13.77
N GLY A 83 5.12 -7.91 -13.99
CA GLY A 83 4.58 -8.66 -15.12
C GLY A 83 4.30 -10.14 -14.82
N ASN A 84 4.94 -10.73 -13.81
CA ASN A 84 4.69 -12.09 -13.32
C ASN A 84 4.69 -12.08 -11.78
N ALA A 85 3.60 -12.55 -11.16
CA ALA A 85 3.48 -12.58 -9.70
C ALA A 85 4.23 -13.74 -9.05
N ASN A 86 4.64 -14.76 -9.82
CA ASN A 86 5.21 -16.02 -9.34
C ASN A 86 4.37 -16.73 -8.26
N ALA A 87 3.12 -16.31 -8.09
CA ALA A 87 2.15 -16.93 -7.20
C ALA A 87 1.51 -18.15 -7.88
N PHE A 88 1.16 -19.15 -7.08
CA PHE A 88 0.62 -20.42 -7.56
C PHE A 88 1.55 -21.14 -8.56
N ALA A 89 2.87 -20.97 -8.40
CA ALA A 89 3.90 -21.50 -9.31
C ALA A 89 4.55 -22.82 -8.83
N GLY A 90 4.13 -23.34 -7.67
CA GLY A 90 4.67 -24.57 -7.07
C GLY A 90 6.19 -24.51 -6.87
N ARG A 91 6.83 -25.68 -6.94
CA ARG A 91 8.28 -25.83 -6.72
C ARG A 91 9.13 -24.96 -7.66
N LYS A 92 8.70 -24.77 -8.90
CA LYS A 92 9.43 -23.95 -9.89
C LYS A 92 9.50 -22.49 -9.47
N GLY A 93 8.42 -21.96 -8.89
CA GLY A 93 8.41 -20.58 -8.38
C GLY A 93 9.40 -20.38 -7.24
N ARG A 94 9.46 -21.35 -6.33
CA ARG A 94 10.48 -21.39 -5.27
C ARG A 94 11.90 -21.44 -5.81
N GLU A 95 12.18 -22.31 -6.78
CA GLU A 95 13.50 -22.44 -7.40
C GLU A 95 13.98 -21.12 -8.03
N ALA A 96 13.06 -20.34 -8.63
CA ALA A 96 13.38 -19.04 -9.19
C ALA A 96 13.77 -18.00 -8.13
N VAL A 97 13.02 -17.94 -7.02
CA VAL A 97 13.32 -17.03 -5.91
C VAL A 97 14.66 -17.38 -5.26
N GLU A 98 14.90 -18.67 -4.98
CA GLU A 98 16.18 -19.13 -4.42
C GLU A 98 17.36 -18.84 -5.35
N GLN A 99 17.17 -18.96 -6.66
CA GLN A 99 18.20 -18.61 -7.66
C GLN A 99 18.52 -17.12 -7.61
N ILE A 100 17.50 -16.26 -7.64
CA ILE A 100 17.67 -14.80 -7.57
C ILE A 100 18.41 -14.42 -6.29
N MET A 101 17.98 -14.94 -5.13
CA MET A 101 18.60 -14.67 -3.85
C MET A 101 20.09 -15.03 -3.83
N ARG A 102 20.45 -16.23 -4.32
CA ARG A 102 21.85 -16.67 -4.39
C ARG A 102 22.68 -15.78 -5.31
N GLN A 103 22.16 -15.48 -6.50
CA GLN A 103 22.90 -14.69 -7.49
C GLN A 103 23.18 -13.26 -7.00
N VAL A 104 22.21 -12.63 -6.34
CA VAL A 104 22.40 -11.30 -5.73
C VAL A 104 23.29 -11.38 -4.50
N ALA A 105 23.15 -12.41 -3.68
CA ALA A 105 23.98 -12.59 -2.49
C ALA A 105 25.47 -12.77 -2.84
N ASP A 106 25.75 -13.57 -3.86
CA ASP A 106 27.09 -13.80 -4.39
C ASP A 106 27.71 -12.51 -4.95
N SER A 107 26.92 -11.65 -5.61
CA SER A 107 27.43 -10.39 -6.16
C SER A 107 27.73 -9.33 -5.10
N LEU A 108 27.00 -9.35 -3.98
CA LEU A 108 27.15 -8.39 -2.87
C LEU A 108 28.01 -8.90 -1.70
N ASP A 109 28.55 -10.12 -1.82
CA ASP A 109 29.24 -10.86 -0.75
C ASP A 109 28.44 -10.82 0.57
N CYS A 110 27.19 -11.27 0.49
CA CYS A 110 26.28 -11.30 1.64
C CYS A 110 25.55 -12.63 1.75
N ARG A 111 24.73 -12.77 2.80
CA ARG A 111 23.93 -13.98 2.99
C ARG A 111 22.65 -13.90 2.16
N PRO A 112 22.19 -15.00 1.51
CA PRO A 112 20.92 -15.02 0.78
C PRO A 112 19.72 -14.51 1.59
N GLU A 113 19.71 -14.75 2.91
CA GLU A 113 18.64 -14.30 3.80
C GLU A 113 18.54 -12.76 3.89
N GLN A 114 19.57 -12.02 3.46
CA GLN A 114 19.59 -10.55 3.42
C GLN A 114 19.09 -9.98 2.08
N VAL A 115 18.69 -10.85 1.14
CA VAL A 115 18.15 -10.46 -0.18
C VAL A 115 16.64 -10.67 -0.20
N PHE A 116 15.87 -9.60 -0.17
CA PHE A 116 14.41 -9.65 -0.28
C PHE A 116 14.00 -9.71 -1.75
N VAL A 117 13.04 -10.57 -2.07
CA VAL A 117 12.49 -10.73 -3.42
C VAL A 117 11.00 -10.42 -3.38
N SER A 118 10.48 -9.72 -4.38
CA SER A 118 9.05 -9.46 -4.53
C SER A 118 8.62 -9.59 -5.99
N SER A 119 7.45 -10.17 -6.22
CA SER A 119 6.91 -10.48 -7.54
C SER A 119 5.48 -9.99 -7.67
N THR A 120 5.15 -9.25 -8.74
CA THR A 120 3.78 -8.80 -9.04
C THR A 120 3.41 -9.03 -10.50
N GLY A 121 2.16 -9.42 -10.77
CA GLY A 121 1.66 -9.61 -12.13
C GLY A 121 0.71 -10.78 -12.25
N VAL A 122 0.82 -11.56 -13.33
CA VAL A 122 -0.09 -12.68 -13.59
C VAL A 122 0.20 -13.84 -12.63
N ILE A 123 -0.86 -14.42 -12.04
CA ILE A 123 -0.82 -15.61 -11.16
C ILE A 123 -0.87 -16.90 -12.01
N GLY A 124 -0.22 -17.96 -11.54
CA GLY A 124 -0.30 -19.31 -12.12
C GLY A 124 0.80 -19.64 -13.14
N TYR A 125 1.79 -18.75 -13.29
CA TYR A 125 2.94 -18.96 -14.17
C TYR A 125 4.23 -18.84 -13.35
N PRO A 126 5.15 -19.82 -13.39
CA PRO A 126 6.43 -19.69 -12.73
C PRO A 126 7.28 -18.62 -13.40
N LEU A 127 8.11 -17.93 -12.61
CA LEU A 127 9.12 -17.03 -13.14
C LEU A 127 10.13 -17.83 -13.98
N PRO A 128 10.35 -17.51 -15.27
CA PRO A 128 11.31 -18.26 -16.09
C PRO A 128 12.74 -18.08 -15.58
N LEU A 129 13.40 -19.18 -15.20
CA LEU A 129 14.74 -19.16 -14.58
C LEU A 129 15.80 -18.46 -15.44
N ASP A 130 15.78 -18.66 -16.76
CA ASP A 130 16.73 -18.00 -17.66
C ASP A 130 16.54 -16.48 -17.67
N LYS A 131 15.27 -16.02 -17.77
CA LYS A 131 14.95 -14.59 -17.73
C LYS A 131 15.29 -13.97 -16.37
N ALA A 132 15.05 -14.69 -15.28
CA ALA A 132 15.41 -14.25 -13.94
C ALA A 132 16.93 -14.08 -13.79
N ARG A 133 17.70 -15.10 -14.19
CA ARG A 133 19.16 -15.05 -14.13
C ARG A 133 19.72 -13.89 -14.96
N ASP A 134 19.25 -13.77 -16.20
CA ASP A 134 19.76 -12.77 -17.14
C ASP A 134 19.32 -11.36 -16.72
N GLY A 135 18.11 -11.22 -16.17
CA GLY A 135 17.60 -9.98 -15.58
C GLY A 135 18.38 -9.51 -14.36
N VAL A 136 18.71 -10.41 -13.43
CA VAL A 136 19.57 -10.11 -12.27
C VAL A 136 20.96 -9.66 -12.74
N ALA A 137 21.54 -10.34 -13.75
CA ALA A 137 22.83 -9.94 -14.31
C ALA A 137 22.78 -8.54 -14.94
N ALA A 138 21.71 -8.24 -15.69
CA ALA A 138 21.52 -6.93 -16.32
C ALA A 138 21.34 -5.82 -15.27
N VAL A 139 20.47 -6.00 -14.28
CA VAL A 139 20.20 -4.96 -13.27
C VAL A 139 21.40 -4.70 -12.36
N SER A 140 22.22 -5.72 -12.09
CA SER A 140 23.43 -5.58 -11.27
C SER A 140 24.52 -4.73 -11.95
N GLN A 141 24.47 -4.61 -13.29
CA GLN A 141 25.43 -3.83 -14.09
C GLN A 141 24.85 -2.51 -14.61
N ALA A 142 23.58 -2.23 -14.34
CA ALA A 142 22.91 -1.01 -14.79
C ALA A 142 23.44 0.23 -14.05
N ASP A 143 23.34 1.37 -14.72
CA ASP A 143 23.60 2.67 -14.09
C ASP A 143 22.57 2.95 -12.98
N PRO A 144 22.92 3.79 -11.98
CA PRO A 144 21.97 4.23 -10.98
C PRO A 144 20.71 4.84 -11.60
N ALA A 145 19.56 4.42 -11.09
CA ALA A 145 18.25 4.86 -11.54
C ALA A 145 17.65 5.88 -10.57
N SER A 146 16.78 6.74 -11.09
CA SER A 146 15.94 7.61 -10.28
C SER A 146 14.84 6.83 -9.54
N TRP A 147 14.27 7.47 -8.51
CA TRP A 147 13.11 6.93 -7.81
C TRP A 147 11.89 6.73 -8.73
N GLU A 148 11.68 7.62 -9.70
CA GLU A 148 10.55 7.53 -10.63
C GLU A 148 10.71 6.34 -11.60
N GLU A 149 11.93 6.07 -12.06
CA GLU A 149 12.24 4.89 -12.87
C GLU A 149 11.99 3.59 -12.09
N ALA A 150 12.44 3.53 -10.83
CA ALA A 150 12.18 2.40 -9.95
C ALA A 150 10.68 2.20 -9.68
N ALA A 151 9.95 3.27 -9.36
CA ALA A 151 8.50 3.23 -9.16
C ALA A 151 7.75 2.78 -10.45
N THR A 152 8.23 3.21 -11.61
CA THR A 152 7.67 2.82 -12.91
C THR A 152 7.89 1.33 -13.20
N ALA A 153 9.08 0.82 -12.89
CA ALA A 153 9.47 -0.56 -13.16
C ALA A 153 8.69 -1.59 -12.31
N ILE A 154 8.25 -1.23 -11.10
CA ILE A 154 7.43 -2.14 -10.26
C ILE A 154 5.94 -2.15 -10.64
N GLY A 155 5.47 -1.17 -11.41
CA GLY A 155 4.05 -1.04 -11.77
C GLY A 155 3.51 -2.19 -12.63
N THR A 156 2.20 -2.43 -12.57
CA THR A 156 1.50 -3.38 -13.47
C THR A 156 0.32 -2.72 -14.17
N THR A 157 -0.83 -2.68 -13.50
CA THR A 157 -2.06 -2.01 -13.94
C THR A 157 -2.14 -0.59 -13.40
N ASP A 158 -1.08 -0.14 -12.74
CA ASP A 158 -0.88 1.23 -12.30
C ASP A 158 -0.90 2.19 -13.50
N THR A 159 -1.60 3.31 -13.37
CA THR A 159 -1.71 4.31 -14.44
C THR A 159 -0.73 5.47 -14.27
N TYR A 160 -0.06 5.56 -13.11
CA TYR A 160 1.05 6.49 -12.83
C TYR A 160 2.01 5.93 -11.76
N PRO A 161 3.30 6.31 -11.77
CA PRO A 161 4.25 5.95 -10.71
C PRO A 161 3.89 6.66 -9.40
N LYS A 162 4.10 6.00 -8.27
CA LYS A 162 3.71 6.51 -6.95
C LYS A 162 4.92 6.56 -6.03
N GLY A 163 5.12 7.71 -5.40
CA GLY A 163 6.18 7.91 -4.42
C GLY A 163 5.81 9.01 -3.42
N ALA A 164 6.47 8.98 -2.27
CA ALA A 164 6.30 9.97 -1.20
C ALA A 164 7.62 10.15 -0.44
N THR A 165 7.79 11.31 0.18
CA THR A 165 8.91 11.59 1.09
C THR A 165 8.43 12.32 2.33
N THR A 166 9.05 12.04 3.46
CA THR A 166 8.87 12.74 4.74
C THR A 166 10.22 12.90 5.42
N SER A 167 10.26 13.65 6.52
CA SER A 167 11.46 13.77 7.35
C SER A 167 11.09 13.95 8.82
N ALA A 168 11.97 13.55 9.71
CA ALA A 168 11.83 13.73 11.15
C ALA A 168 13.10 14.31 11.76
N MET A 169 12.96 14.95 12.92
CA MET A 169 14.09 15.35 13.75
C MET A 169 14.32 14.29 14.83
N VAL A 170 15.52 13.73 14.85
CA VAL A 170 15.97 12.74 15.85
C VAL A 170 17.09 13.40 16.66
N GLY A 171 16.73 13.94 17.82
CA GLY A 171 17.58 14.91 18.51
C GLY A 171 17.80 16.16 17.64
N GLU A 172 19.05 16.45 17.29
CA GLU A 172 19.43 17.57 16.41
C GLU A 172 19.61 17.15 14.94
N THR A 173 19.51 15.85 14.65
CA THR A 173 19.75 15.30 13.30
C THR A 173 18.44 15.16 12.54
N LYS A 174 18.40 15.73 11.33
CA LYS A 174 17.30 15.47 10.39
C LYS A 174 17.53 14.10 9.73
N VAL A 175 16.52 13.24 9.81
CA VAL A 175 16.47 11.98 9.05
C VAL A 175 15.40 12.08 7.96
N THR A 176 15.59 11.36 6.87
CA THR A 176 14.76 11.41 5.67
C THR A 176 14.14 10.05 5.38
N LEU A 177 12.90 10.04 4.93
CA LEU A 177 12.21 8.85 4.44
C LEU A 177 11.81 9.10 2.98
N SER A 178 12.14 8.17 2.09
CA SER A 178 11.70 8.15 0.69
C SER A 178 11.06 6.80 0.42
N ALA A 179 9.94 6.79 -0.29
CA ALA A 179 9.22 5.55 -0.55
C ALA A 179 8.58 5.52 -1.92
N ILE A 180 8.48 4.30 -2.47
CA ILE A 180 7.76 4.00 -3.70
C ILE A 180 6.73 2.90 -3.43
N ILE A 181 5.64 2.93 -4.18
CA ILE A 181 4.58 1.93 -4.06
C ILE A 181 3.96 1.63 -5.41
N LYS A 182 3.39 0.44 -5.56
CA LYS A 182 2.50 0.09 -6.68
C LYS A 182 1.25 -0.61 -6.16
N GLY A 183 0.21 -0.65 -6.97
CA GLY A 183 -1.11 -1.22 -6.66
C GLY A 183 -2.24 -0.33 -7.17
N SER A 184 -3.23 -0.94 -7.81
CA SER A 184 -4.43 -0.28 -8.36
C SER A 184 -5.65 -1.21 -8.41
N GLY A 185 -5.46 -2.52 -8.53
CA GLY A 185 -6.50 -3.55 -8.40
C GLY A 185 -6.06 -4.67 -7.45
N MET A 186 -7.02 -5.49 -7.02
CA MET A 186 -6.89 -6.51 -5.98
C MET A 186 -6.39 -5.89 -4.66
N ILE A 187 -7.05 -4.82 -4.20
CA ILE A 187 -6.64 -4.06 -3.01
C ILE A 187 -7.68 -4.26 -1.91
N ALA A 188 -7.29 -4.89 -0.80
CA ALA A 188 -8.10 -5.02 0.41
C ALA A 188 -7.23 -5.30 1.67
N PRO A 189 -7.74 -5.03 2.89
CA PRO A 189 -7.00 -5.29 4.13
C PRO A 189 -6.61 -6.76 4.33
N ASP A 190 -5.82 -7.01 5.38
CA ASP A 190 -4.96 -8.20 5.58
C ASP A 190 -3.73 -8.25 4.64
N MET A 191 -3.31 -7.02 4.31
CA MET A 191 -2.43 -6.56 3.24
C MET A 191 -3.01 -6.86 1.86
N ALA A 192 -3.06 -5.80 1.05
CA ALA A 192 -3.70 -5.62 -0.26
C ALA A 192 -2.67 -5.72 -1.40
N THR A 193 -3.02 -6.01 -2.68
CA THR A 193 -2.10 -6.08 -3.89
C THR A 193 -1.26 -4.84 -4.09
N MET A 194 -0.31 -4.67 -3.21
CA MET A 194 0.60 -3.56 -3.18
C MET A 194 1.97 -4.03 -2.74
N LEU A 195 2.94 -3.51 -3.48
CA LEU A 195 4.34 -3.63 -3.14
C LEU A 195 4.81 -2.23 -2.78
N GLY A 196 5.12 -2.01 -1.50
CA GLY A 196 5.57 -0.73 -0.95
C GLY A 196 6.96 -0.85 -0.36
N TYR A 197 7.83 0.11 -0.66
CA TYR A 197 9.22 0.08 -0.20
C TYR A 197 9.61 1.44 0.35
N ILE A 198 9.95 1.46 1.63
CA ILE A 198 10.30 2.66 2.40
C ILE A 198 11.79 2.59 2.72
N PHE A 199 12.50 3.68 2.47
CA PHE A 199 13.94 3.79 2.69
C PHE A 199 14.22 5.00 3.55
N THR A 200 15.08 4.84 4.55
CA THR A 200 15.49 5.93 5.43
C THR A 200 16.97 5.84 5.77
N ASP A 201 17.58 7.01 5.95
CA ASP A 201 18.95 7.14 6.45
C ASP A 201 19.04 7.05 7.98
N ALA A 202 17.90 7.00 8.69
CA ALA A 202 17.85 6.92 10.15
C ALA A 202 18.55 5.67 10.70
N ALA A 203 19.25 5.82 11.82
CA ALA A 203 19.71 4.70 12.64
C ALA A 203 18.58 4.25 13.58
N VAL A 204 17.99 3.09 13.32
CA VAL A 204 16.85 2.52 14.09
C VAL A 204 17.12 1.05 14.37
N ASP A 205 16.82 0.61 15.59
CA ASP A 205 16.86 -0.80 15.94
C ASP A 205 15.87 -1.60 15.08
N PRO A 206 16.25 -2.77 14.52
CA PRO A 206 15.36 -3.54 13.66
C PRO A 206 14.03 -3.94 14.32
N SER A 207 14.04 -4.28 15.61
CA SER A 207 12.82 -4.70 16.32
C SER A 207 11.88 -3.52 16.55
N PHE A 208 12.44 -2.35 16.84
CA PHE A 208 11.65 -1.12 16.97
C PHE A 208 11.12 -0.64 15.62
N LEU A 209 11.93 -0.70 14.56
CA LEU A 209 11.46 -0.41 13.19
C LEU A 209 10.30 -1.32 12.78
N GLN A 210 10.35 -2.60 13.16
CA GLN A 210 9.28 -3.56 12.93
C GLN A 210 8.00 -3.24 13.70
N GLU A 211 8.11 -2.82 14.96
CA GLU A 211 6.98 -2.34 15.77
C GLU A 211 6.33 -1.11 15.12
N LEU A 212 7.13 -0.11 14.76
CA LEU A 212 6.65 1.12 14.14
C LEU A 212 5.96 0.86 12.79
N LEU A 213 6.55 0.01 11.94
CA LEU A 213 5.93 -0.34 10.66
C LEU A 213 4.61 -1.08 10.85
N ALA A 214 4.53 -2.01 11.81
CA ALA A 214 3.29 -2.74 12.11
C ALA A 214 2.17 -1.79 12.57
N ASN A 215 2.51 -0.84 13.45
CA ASN A 215 1.58 0.18 13.95
C ASN A 215 1.10 1.12 12.83
N ALA A 216 2.04 1.59 11.98
CA ALA A 216 1.72 2.42 10.83
C ALA A 216 0.80 1.68 9.85
N ASN A 217 1.11 0.42 9.52
CA ASN A 217 0.30 -0.42 8.62
C ASN A 217 -1.16 -0.57 9.11
N ALA A 218 -1.37 -0.79 10.41
CA ALA A 218 -2.70 -0.98 10.98
C ALA A 218 -3.64 0.22 10.74
N LYS A 219 -3.08 1.45 10.72
CA LYS A 219 -3.83 2.70 10.54
C LYS A 219 -3.84 3.22 9.09
N THR A 220 -3.11 2.56 8.19
CA THR A 220 -2.90 3.05 6.81
C THR A 220 -3.26 2.00 5.77
N PHE A 221 -2.33 1.13 5.38
CA PHE A 221 -2.56 0.10 4.37
C PHE A 221 -3.65 -0.91 4.76
N SER A 222 -3.84 -1.19 6.06
CA SER A 222 -4.95 -2.03 6.54
C SER A 222 -6.30 -1.29 6.59
N CYS A 223 -6.32 -0.01 6.20
CA CYS A 223 -7.48 0.85 6.14
C CYS A 223 -7.80 1.29 4.70
N ILE A 224 -7.24 0.62 3.68
CA ILE A 224 -7.59 0.87 2.27
C ILE A 224 -8.22 -0.36 1.60
N THR A 225 -9.10 -0.11 0.64
CA THR A 225 -9.68 -1.14 -0.24
C THR A 225 -10.10 -0.55 -1.58
N VAL A 226 -9.91 -1.27 -2.68
CA VAL A 226 -10.44 -0.91 -4.01
C VAL A 226 -11.61 -1.84 -4.34
N ASP A 227 -11.37 -3.15 -4.30
CA ASP A 227 -12.29 -4.16 -4.83
C ASP A 227 -12.56 -5.33 -3.86
N SER A 228 -12.09 -5.23 -2.61
CA SER A 228 -12.25 -6.24 -1.56
C SER A 228 -11.47 -7.55 -1.75
N ASP A 229 -10.65 -7.66 -2.79
CA ASP A 229 -9.85 -8.85 -3.07
C ASP A 229 -8.42 -8.71 -2.53
N THR A 230 -8.11 -9.40 -1.43
CA THR A 230 -6.76 -9.47 -0.82
C THR A 230 -5.80 -10.27 -1.72
N SER A 231 -4.57 -9.78 -1.95
CA SER A 231 -3.62 -10.45 -2.85
C SER A 231 -2.94 -11.67 -2.24
N THR A 232 -2.24 -12.39 -3.10
CA THR A 232 -1.26 -13.42 -2.73
C THR A 232 0.17 -12.91 -2.56
N SER A 233 0.46 -11.63 -2.84
CA SER A 233 1.85 -11.13 -2.97
C SER A 233 2.17 -9.86 -2.17
N ASP A 234 1.32 -9.48 -1.22
CA ASP A 234 1.42 -8.14 -0.62
C ASP A 234 2.59 -8.00 0.30
N THR A 235 3.32 -6.91 0.12
CA THR A 235 4.59 -6.69 0.80
C THR A 235 4.79 -5.20 1.02
N VAL A 236 5.02 -4.81 2.27
CA VAL A 236 5.63 -3.53 2.59
C VAL A 236 6.91 -3.80 3.35
N LEU A 237 8.02 -3.25 2.86
CA LEU A 237 9.33 -3.33 3.52
C LEU A 237 9.83 -1.93 3.84
N ALA A 238 10.43 -1.77 5.01
CA ALA A 238 11.15 -0.58 5.43
C ALA A 238 12.62 -0.91 5.66
N PHE A 239 13.51 -0.08 5.11
CA PHE A 239 14.96 -0.24 5.19
C PHE A 239 15.58 1.01 5.80
N ALA A 240 16.30 0.86 6.91
CA ALA A 240 16.95 1.96 7.62
C ALA A 240 18.47 1.79 7.57
N THR A 241 19.17 2.61 6.79
CA THR A 241 20.60 2.44 6.46
C THR A 241 21.54 2.93 7.56
N GLY A 242 21.04 3.73 8.52
CA GLY A 242 21.82 4.28 9.62
C GLY A 242 22.88 5.31 9.22
N LYS A 243 22.76 5.93 8.05
CA LYS A 243 23.75 6.88 7.51
C LYS A 243 23.54 8.34 7.89
N ALA A 244 22.39 8.71 8.45
CA ALA A 244 22.08 10.10 8.84
C ALA A 244 22.94 10.61 10.02
N GLY A 245 23.56 9.70 10.79
CA GLY A 245 24.38 10.07 11.95
C GLY A 245 23.59 10.41 13.22
N ASN A 246 22.28 10.12 13.26
CA ASN A 246 21.50 10.19 14.49
C ASN A 246 21.90 9.08 15.48
N ALA A 247 21.60 9.29 16.77
CA ALA A 247 21.68 8.21 17.76
C ALA A 247 20.67 7.10 17.44
N LEU A 248 21.03 5.86 17.76
CA LEU A 248 20.16 4.69 17.53
C LEU A 248 18.82 4.88 18.26
N ILE A 249 17.72 4.77 17.52
CA ILE A 249 16.37 4.76 18.08
C ILE A 249 15.96 3.31 18.35
N ALA A 250 15.75 2.93 19.61
CA ALA A 250 15.40 1.57 20.01
C ALA A 250 14.07 1.47 20.79
N SER A 251 13.52 2.60 21.25
CA SER A 251 12.26 2.66 21.99
C SER A 251 11.63 4.05 21.92
N PHE A 252 10.38 4.18 22.39
CA PHE A 252 9.73 5.48 22.53
C PHE A 252 10.37 6.41 23.58
N ASP A 253 11.27 5.90 24.43
CA ASP A 253 12.02 6.73 25.39
C ASP A 253 13.20 7.47 24.72
N ASP A 254 13.58 7.10 23.49
CA ASP A 254 14.69 7.72 22.77
C ASP A 254 14.29 9.06 22.13
N PRO A 255 15.18 10.08 22.15
CA PRO A 255 14.89 11.39 21.57
C PRO A 255 14.48 11.33 20.09
N GLY A 256 13.28 11.81 19.78
CA GLY A 256 12.74 11.88 18.41
C GLY A 256 12.15 10.56 17.89
N ALA A 257 12.01 9.53 18.75
CA ALA A 257 11.31 8.31 18.39
C ALA A 257 9.86 8.55 17.98
N ASP A 258 9.15 9.44 18.67
CA ASP A 258 7.79 9.88 18.36
C ASP A 258 7.70 10.61 17.02
N ALA A 259 8.66 11.50 16.73
CA ALA A 259 8.75 12.21 15.47
C ALA A 259 9.03 11.25 14.30
N PHE A 260 9.93 10.28 14.48
CA PHE A 260 10.22 9.25 13.48
C PHE A 260 8.99 8.36 13.24
N ALA A 261 8.32 7.91 14.31
CA ALA A 261 7.10 7.12 14.22
C ALA A 261 5.99 7.87 13.45
N ALA A 262 5.80 9.16 13.73
CA ALA A 262 4.83 9.99 13.03
C ALA A 262 5.19 10.17 11.55
N ALA A 263 6.47 10.37 11.21
CA ALA A 263 6.92 10.48 9.82
C ALA A 263 6.76 9.17 9.03
N LEU A 264 6.97 8.02 9.68
CA LEU A 264 6.72 6.69 9.11
C LEU A 264 5.22 6.42 8.91
N GLU A 265 4.37 6.78 9.87
CA GLU A 265 2.91 6.68 9.71
C GLU A 265 2.42 7.59 8.57
N ASP A 266 2.94 8.81 8.49
CA ASP A 266 2.57 9.77 7.46
C ASP A 266 2.94 9.30 6.05
N ILE A 267 4.18 8.81 5.84
CA ILE A 267 4.59 8.30 4.52
C ILE A 267 3.76 7.06 4.14
N CYS A 268 3.48 6.15 5.07
CA CYS A 268 2.60 5.01 4.82
C CYS A 268 1.19 5.45 4.38
N ARG A 269 0.62 6.47 5.04
CA ARG A 269 -0.69 7.03 4.70
C ARG A 269 -0.69 7.66 3.30
N GLN A 270 0.34 8.45 2.98
CA GLN A 270 0.49 9.06 1.65
C GLN A 270 0.53 7.97 0.56
N LEU A 271 1.33 6.92 0.76
CA LEU A 271 1.40 5.78 -0.17
C LEU A 271 0.05 5.06 -0.30
N ALA A 272 -0.64 4.80 0.81
CA ALA A 272 -1.97 4.17 0.81
C ALA A 272 -2.99 4.98 0.01
N HIS A 273 -2.97 6.32 0.16
CA HIS A 273 -3.81 7.23 -0.59
C HIS A 273 -3.53 7.22 -2.10
N LEU A 274 -2.26 7.10 -2.51
CA LEU A 274 -1.86 7.00 -3.91
C LEU A 274 -2.37 5.69 -4.54
N VAL A 275 -2.37 4.58 -3.81
CA VAL A 275 -2.96 3.30 -4.26
C VAL A 275 -4.46 3.47 -4.53
N VAL A 276 -5.20 4.05 -3.58
CA VAL A 276 -6.66 4.24 -3.75
C VAL A 276 -6.99 5.21 -4.88
N ARG A 277 -6.21 6.29 -5.04
CA ARG A 277 -6.39 7.25 -6.14
C ARG A 277 -6.13 6.63 -7.51
N ASP A 278 -5.31 5.60 -7.57
CA ASP A 278 -5.09 4.85 -8.81
C ASP A 278 -5.97 3.60 -8.93
N GLY A 279 -7.00 3.46 -8.09
CA GLY A 279 -7.96 2.37 -8.18
C GLY A 279 -8.44 2.16 -9.61
N GLU A 280 -8.49 0.92 -10.08
CA GLU A 280 -8.79 0.63 -11.49
C GLU A 280 -10.16 1.21 -11.91
N GLY A 281 -10.14 2.22 -12.79
CA GLY A 281 -11.33 2.92 -13.24
C GLY A 281 -11.92 3.93 -12.24
N ALA A 282 -11.24 4.21 -11.13
CA ALA A 282 -11.67 5.17 -10.13
C ALA A 282 -11.79 6.59 -10.70
N GLN A 283 -12.82 7.31 -10.28
CA GLN A 283 -13.02 8.73 -10.57
C GLN A 283 -13.10 9.57 -9.29
N LYS A 284 -13.39 8.94 -8.14
CA LYS A 284 -13.50 9.61 -6.84
C LYS A 284 -12.71 8.86 -5.77
N PHE A 285 -11.99 9.61 -4.95
CA PHE A 285 -11.39 9.15 -3.70
C PHE A 285 -12.42 9.31 -2.58
N ILE A 286 -12.63 8.25 -1.80
CA ILE A 286 -13.66 8.19 -0.76
C ILE A 286 -12.98 7.96 0.60
N GLU A 287 -13.22 8.86 1.54
CA GLU A 287 -12.86 8.74 2.94
C GLU A 287 -14.12 8.42 3.76
N ILE A 288 -14.08 7.35 4.55
CA ILE A 288 -15.17 6.93 5.44
C ILE A 288 -14.67 7.08 6.87
N ALA A 289 -15.20 8.07 7.58
CA ALA A 289 -14.88 8.31 8.98
C ALA A 289 -15.97 7.70 9.86
N VAL A 290 -15.61 6.67 10.65
CA VAL A 290 -16.51 6.01 11.60
C VAL A 290 -16.12 6.42 13.01
N VAL A 291 -17.07 6.94 13.78
CA VAL A 291 -16.85 7.41 15.15
C VAL A 291 -17.88 6.84 16.13
N ARG A 292 -17.51 6.84 17.41
CA ARG A 292 -18.33 6.36 18.54
C ARG A 292 -18.82 4.92 18.34
N ALA A 293 -18.00 4.07 17.72
CA ALA A 293 -18.20 2.62 17.69
C ALA A 293 -17.79 1.98 19.02
N GLN A 294 -17.99 0.66 19.16
CA GLN A 294 -17.60 -0.07 20.39
C GLN A 294 -16.08 -0.03 20.63
N SER A 295 -15.28 -0.15 19.56
CA SER A 295 -13.81 -0.10 19.57
C SER A 295 -13.30 0.40 18.21
N ASP A 296 -12.00 0.73 18.12
CA ASP A 296 -11.37 1.13 16.85
C ASP A 296 -11.42 -0.01 15.82
N ASP A 297 -11.25 -1.26 16.25
CA ASP A 297 -11.40 -2.43 15.38
C ASP A 297 -12.84 -2.55 14.84
N SER A 298 -13.84 -2.34 15.70
CA SER A 298 -15.25 -2.34 15.30
C SER A 298 -15.54 -1.21 14.30
N ALA A 299 -15.01 -0.01 14.55
CA ALA A 299 -15.10 1.12 13.64
C ALA A 299 -14.46 0.81 12.28
N ARG A 300 -13.28 0.18 12.27
CA ARG A 300 -12.57 -0.22 11.04
C ARG A 300 -13.36 -1.25 10.26
N THR A 301 -13.88 -2.31 10.91
CA THR A 301 -14.72 -3.33 10.27
C THR A 301 -15.96 -2.72 9.63
N ILE A 302 -16.65 -1.80 10.33
CA ILE A 302 -17.80 -1.07 9.78
C ILE A 302 -17.38 -0.20 8.58
N GLY A 303 -16.28 0.56 8.71
CA GLY A 303 -15.75 1.39 7.63
C GLY A 303 -15.44 0.57 6.38
N LEU A 304 -14.84 -0.61 6.54
CA LEU A 304 -14.56 -1.55 5.45
C LEU A 304 -15.83 -2.16 4.84
N ALA A 305 -16.85 -2.46 5.64
CA ALA A 305 -18.13 -2.96 5.13
C ALA A 305 -18.85 -1.92 4.24
N ILE A 306 -18.72 -0.63 4.57
CA ILE A 306 -19.18 0.50 3.75
C ILE A 306 -18.32 0.60 2.50
N ALA A 307 -16.99 0.63 2.66
CA ALA A 307 -16.03 0.79 1.59
C ALA A 307 -16.14 -0.31 0.52
N ASN A 308 -16.41 -1.55 0.93
CA ASN A 308 -16.57 -2.71 0.06
C ASN A 308 -18.00 -2.87 -0.50
N SER A 309 -18.93 -1.97 -0.20
CA SER A 309 -20.31 -2.10 -0.67
C SER A 309 -20.46 -1.62 -2.12
N PRO A 310 -20.79 -2.51 -3.10
CA PRO A 310 -20.96 -2.09 -4.49
C PRO A 310 -22.05 -1.03 -4.64
N LEU A 311 -23.11 -1.12 -3.82
CA LEU A 311 -24.19 -0.14 -3.80
C LEU A 311 -23.69 1.24 -3.32
N VAL A 312 -22.84 1.31 -2.29
CA VAL A 312 -22.29 2.59 -1.85
C VAL A 312 -21.35 3.14 -2.93
N LYS A 313 -20.41 2.34 -3.41
CA LYS A 313 -19.43 2.75 -4.43
C LYS A 313 -20.08 3.25 -5.73
N THR A 314 -21.15 2.59 -6.18
CA THR A 314 -21.91 3.03 -7.38
C THR A 314 -22.79 4.26 -7.13
N ALA A 315 -23.29 4.45 -5.90
CA ALA A 315 -24.01 5.68 -5.56
C ALA A 315 -23.07 6.88 -5.63
N ILE A 316 -21.86 6.77 -5.09
CA ILE A 316 -20.85 7.84 -5.17
C ILE A 316 -20.40 8.10 -6.62
N ALA A 317 -20.22 7.04 -7.43
CA ALA A 317 -19.96 7.19 -8.87
C ALA A 317 -21.08 7.97 -9.59
N GLY A 318 -22.33 7.72 -9.20
CA GLY A 318 -23.52 8.42 -9.70
C GLY A 318 -23.82 9.76 -9.02
N GLU A 319 -22.93 10.23 -8.13
CA GLU A 319 -23.09 11.48 -7.37
C GLU A 319 -24.37 11.50 -6.50
N ASP A 320 -24.82 10.32 -6.05
CA ASP A 320 -26.04 10.10 -5.27
C ASP A 320 -25.75 10.01 -3.76
N ALA A 321 -26.43 10.86 -3.00
CA ALA A 321 -26.39 11.04 -1.55
C ALA A 321 -27.06 9.92 -0.76
N ASN A 322 -26.82 8.67 -1.16
CA ASN A 322 -27.64 7.55 -0.73
C ASN A 322 -27.27 7.04 0.67
N TRP A 323 -27.61 7.82 1.70
CA TRP A 323 -27.37 7.46 3.10
C TRP A 323 -28.06 6.14 3.48
N GLY A 324 -29.17 5.78 2.84
CA GLY A 324 -29.82 4.48 3.03
C GLY A 324 -28.90 3.29 2.67
N ARG A 325 -28.11 3.40 1.59
CA ARG A 325 -27.09 2.39 1.23
C ARG A 325 -25.95 2.33 2.24
N VAL A 326 -25.60 3.45 2.88
CA VAL A 326 -24.62 3.48 3.97
C VAL A 326 -25.17 2.79 5.23
N VAL A 327 -26.40 3.09 5.64
CA VAL A 327 -27.08 2.42 6.76
C VAL A 327 -27.17 0.90 6.52
N MET A 328 -27.53 0.49 5.30
CA MET A 328 -27.51 -0.92 4.91
C MET A 328 -26.11 -1.55 5.07
N ALA A 329 -25.06 -0.83 4.66
CA ALA A 329 -23.70 -1.32 4.76
C ALA A 329 -23.19 -1.42 6.22
N VAL A 330 -23.60 -0.49 7.10
CA VAL A 330 -23.38 -0.62 8.55
C VAL A 330 -24.08 -1.86 9.09
N GLY A 331 -25.35 -2.08 8.71
CA GLY A 331 -26.15 -3.20 9.19
C GLY A 331 -25.64 -4.59 8.78
N LYS A 332 -24.90 -4.71 7.67
CA LYS A 332 -24.29 -5.97 7.22
C LYS A 332 -22.87 -6.21 7.77
N ALA A 333 -22.30 -5.26 8.52
CA ALA A 333 -20.89 -5.31 8.93
C ALA A 333 -20.57 -6.44 9.93
N GLY A 334 -21.57 -7.01 10.59
CA GLY A 334 -21.37 -8.03 11.64
C GLY A 334 -20.88 -7.47 12.98
N GLU A 335 -20.83 -6.15 13.10
CA GLU A 335 -20.38 -5.41 14.29
C GLU A 335 -21.56 -4.83 15.08
N PRO A 336 -21.38 -4.52 16.37
CA PRO A 336 -22.41 -3.84 17.17
C PRO A 336 -22.84 -2.51 16.53
N ALA A 337 -24.14 -2.36 16.30
CA ALA A 337 -24.75 -1.13 15.83
C ALA A 337 -26.16 -0.99 16.44
N ASP A 338 -26.56 0.24 16.72
CA ASP A 338 -27.92 0.57 17.15
C ASP A 338 -28.55 1.48 16.09
N ARG A 339 -29.58 0.97 15.40
CA ARG A 339 -30.27 1.68 14.32
C ARG A 339 -30.76 3.05 14.79
N ASP A 340 -31.26 3.14 16.02
CA ASP A 340 -31.94 4.34 16.51
C ASP A 340 -30.94 5.40 17.03
N ARG A 341 -29.64 5.09 17.05
CA ARG A 341 -28.54 6.02 17.41
C ARG A 341 -27.66 6.42 16.23
N LEU A 342 -27.73 5.66 15.14
CA LEU A 342 -26.90 5.85 13.95
C LEU A 342 -27.17 7.20 13.29
N SER A 343 -26.10 7.91 12.93
CA SER A 343 -26.13 9.11 12.09
C SER A 343 -25.20 8.95 10.90
N VAL A 344 -25.61 9.48 9.75
CA VAL A 344 -24.87 9.41 8.48
C VAL A 344 -24.87 10.79 7.81
N GLY A 345 -23.70 11.21 7.37
CA GLY A 345 -23.49 12.45 6.65
C GLY A 345 -22.46 12.33 5.55
N PHE A 346 -22.33 13.39 4.76
CA PHE A 346 -21.35 13.51 3.69
C PHE A 346 -20.75 14.91 3.74
N GLY A 347 -19.42 15.01 3.77
CA GLY A 347 -18.73 16.30 3.83
C GLY A 347 -19.11 17.15 5.05
N GLY A 348 -19.47 16.53 6.19
CA GLY A 348 -19.97 17.22 7.38
C GLY A 348 -21.46 17.58 7.36
N TYR A 349 -22.18 17.36 6.25
CA TYR A 349 -23.62 17.57 6.15
C TYR A 349 -24.38 16.28 6.47
N TRP A 350 -25.22 16.32 7.50
CA TRP A 350 -25.94 15.14 7.98
C TRP A 350 -27.23 14.90 7.19
N ALA A 351 -27.35 13.71 6.59
CA ALA A 351 -28.57 13.27 5.91
C ALA A 351 -29.50 12.47 6.83
N ALA A 352 -28.94 11.76 7.80
CA ALA A 352 -29.67 11.04 8.83
C ALA A 352 -29.03 11.27 10.21
N LYS A 353 -29.87 11.44 11.24
CA LYS A 353 -29.45 11.55 12.64
C LYS A 353 -30.36 10.72 13.53
N ASN A 354 -29.78 10.06 14.53
CA ASN A 354 -30.52 9.28 15.53
C ASN A 354 -31.55 8.32 14.89
N GLY A 355 -31.12 7.58 13.86
CA GLY A 355 -31.92 6.57 13.19
C GLY A 355 -33.02 7.06 12.23
N GLN A 356 -33.09 8.36 11.97
CA GLN A 356 -34.10 8.93 11.07
C GLN A 356 -33.50 9.98 10.13
N ALA A 357 -34.20 10.26 9.02
CA ALA A 357 -33.83 11.34 8.11
C ALA A 357 -33.90 12.69 8.83
N VAL A 358 -33.02 13.63 8.46
CA VAL A 358 -33.11 15.02 8.93
C VAL A 358 -34.32 15.70 8.27
N GLU A 359 -35.17 16.36 9.06
CA GLU A 359 -36.42 16.97 8.57
C GLU A 359 -36.17 18.20 7.67
N ASP A 360 -35.23 19.07 8.05
CA ASP A 360 -34.83 20.27 7.28
C ASP A 360 -33.54 19.99 6.49
N PHE A 361 -33.55 18.95 5.66
CA PHE A 361 -32.40 18.51 4.89
C PHE A 361 -32.10 19.47 3.72
N GLU A 362 -30.95 20.15 3.76
CA GLU A 362 -30.43 20.93 2.63
C GLU A 362 -29.66 20.00 1.67
N GLU A 363 -30.25 19.71 0.52
CA GLU A 363 -29.67 18.79 -0.47
C GLU A 363 -28.50 19.43 -1.25
N GLU A 364 -28.55 20.76 -1.47
CA GLU A 364 -27.57 21.45 -2.32
C GLU A 364 -26.11 21.31 -1.84
N PRO A 365 -25.76 21.54 -0.55
CA PRO A 365 -24.38 21.42 -0.10
C PRO A 365 -23.84 19.99 -0.23
N LEU A 366 -24.71 19.00 -0.04
CA LEU A 366 -24.36 17.59 -0.13
C LEU A 366 -24.16 17.18 -1.60
N ALA A 367 -25.08 17.57 -2.49
CA ALA A 367 -24.95 17.34 -3.93
C ALA A 367 -23.71 18.03 -4.52
N ALA A 368 -23.34 19.22 -4.01
CA ALA A 368 -22.10 19.89 -4.39
C ALA A 368 -20.86 19.10 -3.96
N HIS A 369 -20.81 18.65 -2.69
CA HIS A 369 -19.73 17.79 -2.19
C HIS A 369 -19.58 16.52 -3.02
N LEU A 370 -20.70 15.88 -3.39
CA LEU A 370 -20.67 14.66 -4.20
C LEU A 370 -20.16 14.85 -5.62
N LYS A 371 -20.13 16.07 -6.17
CA LYS A 371 -19.52 16.37 -7.47
C LYS A 371 -18.01 16.52 -7.40
N GLU A 372 -17.45 16.62 -6.21
CA GLU A 372 -16.00 16.71 -6.02
C GLU A 372 -15.33 15.35 -6.26
N GLN A 373 -14.00 15.39 -6.36
CA GLN A 373 -13.18 14.18 -6.47
C GLN A 373 -12.86 13.55 -5.12
N ASN A 374 -12.89 14.31 -4.02
CA ASN A 374 -12.60 13.81 -2.68
C ASN A 374 -13.89 13.79 -1.85
N ILE A 375 -14.46 12.61 -1.68
CA ILE A 375 -15.73 12.42 -1.01
C ILE A 375 -15.49 11.93 0.40
N ARG A 376 -15.98 12.68 1.38
CA ARG A 376 -16.04 12.24 2.77
C ARG A 376 -17.44 11.72 3.13
N ILE A 377 -17.50 10.55 3.77
CA ILE A 377 -18.69 9.95 4.39
C ILE A 377 -18.45 9.93 5.91
N ASP A 378 -19.37 10.54 6.65
CA ASP A 378 -19.33 10.61 8.11
C ASP A 378 -20.34 9.62 8.69
N VAL A 379 -19.88 8.73 9.57
CA VAL A 379 -20.71 7.71 10.21
C VAL A 379 -20.50 7.75 11.71
N ASP A 380 -21.60 7.94 12.42
CA ASP A 380 -21.58 8.04 13.86
C ASP A 380 -22.49 6.98 14.47
N LEU A 381 -21.88 5.99 15.13
CA LEU A 381 -22.59 4.85 15.70
C LEU A 381 -23.23 5.21 17.05
N GLY A 382 -22.67 6.21 17.73
CA GLY A 382 -23.16 6.69 19.01
C GLY A 382 -23.07 5.70 20.18
N ILE A 383 -22.45 4.50 20.05
CA ILE A 383 -22.50 3.42 21.05
C ILE A 383 -21.23 3.25 21.91
N GLY A 384 -20.16 3.99 21.63
CA GLY A 384 -18.89 3.90 22.36
C GLY A 384 -17.94 5.04 22.05
N GLN A 385 -16.63 4.76 22.12
CA GLN A 385 -15.55 5.74 21.87
C GLN A 385 -14.61 5.33 20.72
N GLY A 386 -14.84 4.16 20.12
CA GLY A 386 -14.02 3.66 19.03
C GLY A 386 -14.13 4.51 17.77
N SER A 387 -13.03 4.65 17.05
CA SER A 387 -12.97 5.40 15.80
C SER A 387 -11.98 4.79 14.80
N ALA A 388 -12.29 4.93 13.52
CA ALA A 388 -11.39 4.56 12.44
C ALA A 388 -11.75 5.35 11.18
N THR A 389 -10.74 5.54 10.33
CA THR A 389 -10.92 6.07 8.98
C THR A 389 -10.50 5.01 7.98
N VAL A 390 -11.33 4.80 6.96
CA VAL A 390 -11.06 3.86 5.86
C VAL A 390 -11.13 4.62 4.55
N TRP A 391 -10.26 4.28 3.59
CA TRP A 391 -10.23 4.91 2.27
C TRP A 391 -10.52 3.91 1.15
N THR A 392 -11.32 4.34 0.19
CA THR A 392 -11.65 3.55 -1.01
C THR A 392 -11.90 4.48 -2.19
N CYS A 393 -12.29 3.90 -3.32
CA CYS A 393 -12.74 4.63 -4.50
C CYS A 393 -14.19 4.27 -4.86
N ASP A 394 -14.74 4.93 -5.85
CA ASP A 394 -16.02 4.57 -6.46
C ASP A 394 -15.92 3.28 -7.33
N LEU A 395 -17.06 2.78 -7.81
CA LEU A 395 -17.14 1.62 -8.71
C LEU A 395 -17.76 2.06 -10.03
N THR A 396 -16.96 2.05 -11.09
CA THR A 396 -17.33 2.60 -12.40
C THR A 396 -17.35 1.51 -13.49
N HIS A 397 -17.83 1.87 -14.68
CA HIS A 397 -17.68 1.01 -15.85
C HIS A 397 -16.21 0.75 -16.23
N GLY A 398 -15.29 1.68 -15.90
CA GLY A 398 -13.86 1.53 -16.19
C GLY A 398 -13.25 0.31 -15.49
N TYR A 399 -13.64 0.05 -14.24
CA TYR A 399 -13.22 -1.15 -13.50
C TYR A 399 -13.57 -2.43 -14.26
N ILE A 400 -14.81 -2.51 -14.78
CA ILE A 400 -15.31 -3.67 -15.53
C ILE A 400 -14.53 -3.83 -16.83
N SER A 401 -14.32 -2.75 -17.59
CA SER A 401 -13.58 -2.80 -18.85
C SER A 401 -12.13 -3.27 -18.64
N ILE A 402 -11.44 -2.75 -17.63
CA ILE A 402 -10.05 -3.15 -17.33
C ILE A 402 -9.97 -4.64 -16.96
N ASN A 403 -10.85 -5.10 -16.07
CA ASN A 403 -10.77 -6.46 -15.53
C ASN A 403 -11.38 -7.54 -16.44
N ALA A 404 -12.30 -7.18 -17.33
CA ALA A 404 -12.83 -8.11 -18.34
C ALA A 404 -11.80 -8.39 -19.46
N ASP A 405 -10.98 -7.39 -19.82
CA ASP A 405 -10.04 -7.48 -20.94
C ASP A 405 -8.59 -7.79 -20.51
N TYR A 406 -8.31 -7.92 -19.20
CA TYR A 406 -6.94 -8.04 -18.65
C TYR A 406 -6.10 -9.20 -19.20
N ARG A 407 -6.75 -10.29 -19.64
CA ARG A 407 -6.09 -11.49 -20.20
C ARG A 407 -6.21 -11.62 -21.72
N SER A 408 -6.86 -10.67 -22.38
CA SER A 408 -7.16 -10.70 -23.82
C SER A 408 -6.10 -10.04 -24.69
#